data_AF-H0JN77-F1
#
_entry.id   AF-H0JN77-F1
#
_cell.length_a   1.000
_cell.length_b   1.000
_cell.length_c   1.000
_cell.angle_alpha   90.00
_cell.angle_beta   90.00
_cell.angle_gamma   90.00
#
_symmetry.space_group_name_H-M   'P 1'
#
loop_
_entity.id
_entity.type
_entity.pdbx_description
1 polymer ?
#
loop_
_entity_poly.entity_id
_entity_poly.type
_entity_poly.pdbx_seq_one_letter_code
_entity_poly.pdbx_strand_id
1 'polypeptide(L)'
;MLEELVENYGETTHLAIMERWSVLYVDKVIGTHNITVQGARVGTRLDAHSTAVGKVLLAQLDKTELQRYLTARPLRRLTPSTTTSPHALADALEMTRMAGVAVDMGETVSEVHCVAAPVRDDMGSVVAAVSISVPATRFASRRAQLERAVIAAANKITRSIAEAADIVPLESRNHPSLEPVGSCPRAS
;
A
#
# COMPACT_ATOMS: atom_id res chain seq x y z
N MET A 1 -5.49 8.29 -12.90
CA MET A 1 -4.17 8.59 -12.27
C MET A 1 -3.21 7.41 -12.32
N LEU A 2 -3.67 6.19 -12.01
CA LEU A 2 -2.87 4.97 -12.24
C LEU A 2 -2.64 4.74 -13.75
N GLU A 3 -3.65 5.05 -14.56
CA GLU A 3 -3.62 5.03 -16.02
C GLU A 3 -2.57 6.01 -16.55
N GLU A 4 -2.53 7.25 -16.04
CA GLU A 4 -1.50 8.23 -16.42
C GLU A 4 -0.08 7.71 -16.17
N LEU A 5 0.15 6.98 -15.07
CA LEU A 5 1.46 6.36 -14.83
C LEU A 5 1.75 5.27 -15.87
N VAL A 6 0.77 4.45 -16.23
CA VAL A 6 0.93 3.42 -17.27
C VAL A 6 1.18 4.05 -18.64
N GLU A 7 0.43 5.09 -19.01
CA GLU A 7 0.60 5.81 -20.28
C GLU A 7 2.01 6.42 -20.40
N ASN A 8 2.52 7.01 -19.33
CA ASN A 8 3.82 7.70 -19.35
C ASN A 8 5.03 6.77 -19.20
N TYR A 9 4.88 5.65 -18.49
CA TYR A 9 6.03 4.79 -18.13
C TYR A 9 5.93 3.36 -18.68
N GLY A 10 4.74 2.93 -19.11
CA GLY A 10 4.45 1.60 -19.64
C GLY A 10 4.51 0.46 -18.62
N GLU A 11 4.70 0.75 -17.34
CA GLU A 11 4.87 -0.25 -16.28
C GLU A 11 3.60 -0.38 -15.44
N THR A 12 3.32 -1.59 -14.95
CA THR A 12 2.10 -1.88 -14.17
C THR A 12 2.06 -1.05 -12.88
N THR A 13 0.88 -0.50 -12.59
CA THR A 13 0.65 0.32 -11.40
C THR A 13 -0.43 -0.31 -10.52
N HIS A 14 -0.34 -0.05 -9.21
CA HIS A 14 -1.30 -0.58 -8.24
C HIS A 14 -1.65 0.46 -7.19
N LEU A 15 -2.87 0.37 -6.67
CA LEU A 15 -3.28 1.00 -5.40
C LEU A 15 -3.56 -0.10 -4.38
N ALA A 16 -3.00 0.04 -3.18
CA ALA A 16 -3.20 -0.91 -2.10
C ALA A 16 -3.46 -0.21 -0.77
N ILE A 17 -4.21 -0.89 0.10
CA ILE A 17 -4.50 -0.45 1.47
C ILE A 17 -3.97 -1.48 2.47
N MET A 18 -3.78 -1.04 3.72
CA MET A 18 -3.51 -1.96 4.82
C MET A 18 -4.81 -2.62 5.25
N GLU A 19 -4.85 -3.94 5.32
CA GLU A 19 -5.94 -4.69 5.92
C GLU A 19 -5.37 -5.63 6.98
N ARG A 20 -5.62 -5.28 8.25
CA ARG A 20 -5.00 -5.92 9.43
C ARG A 20 -3.48 -5.82 9.40
N TRP A 21 -2.80 -6.81 8.83
CA TRP A 21 -1.33 -6.93 8.77
C TRP A 21 -0.83 -7.34 7.38
N SER A 22 -1.68 -7.21 6.38
CA SER A 22 -1.39 -7.56 4.99
C SER A 22 -1.80 -6.40 4.09
N VAL A 23 -1.19 -6.32 2.92
CA VAL A 23 -1.61 -5.36 1.90
C VAL A 23 -2.72 -5.96 1.05
N LEU A 24 -3.82 -5.22 0.88
CA LEU A 24 -4.90 -5.57 -0.03
C LEU A 24 -4.80 -4.68 -1.27
N TYR A 25 -4.65 -5.30 -2.43
CA TYR A 25 -4.65 -4.60 -3.71
C TYR A 25 -6.08 -4.27 -4.12
N VAL A 26 -6.40 -2.98 -4.22
CA VAL A 26 -7.77 -2.49 -4.49
C VAL A 26 -7.95 -1.98 -5.91
N ASP A 27 -6.86 -1.59 -6.58
CA ASP A 27 -6.89 -1.18 -7.98
C ASP A 27 -5.56 -1.51 -8.68
N LYS A 28 -5.61 -1.62 -10.00
CA LYS A 28 -4.50 -2.02 -10.85
C LYS A 28 -4.71 -1.61 -12.30
N VAL A 29 -3.67 -1.05 -12.90
CA VAL A 29 -3.59 -0.86 -14.35
C VAL A 29 -2.37 -1.59 -14.89
N ILE A 30 -2.59 -2.46 -15.87
CA ILE A 30 -1.55 -3.31 -16.46
C ILE A 30 -0.67 -2.48 -17.40
N GLY A 31 0.65 -2.66 -17.32
CA GLY A 31 1.62 -2.03 -18.21
C GLY A 31 1.41 -2.37 -19.69
N THR A 32 1.96 -1.53 -20.57
CA THR A 32 1.77 -1.60 -22.03
C THR A 32 2.96 -2.22 -22.77
N HIS A 33 4.07 -2.48 -22.09
CA HIS A 33 5.22 -3.17 -22.69
C HIS A 33 4.87 -4.62 -23.07
N ASN A 34 5.51 -5.13 -24.13
CA ASN A 34 5.36 -6.55 -24.55
C ASN A 34 5.70 -7.53 -23.41
N ILE A 35 6.68 -7.17 -22.57
CA ILE A 35 7.00 -7.87 -21.32
C ILE A 35 6.60 -6.96 -20.17
N THR A 36 5.55 -7.37 -19.47
CA THR A 36 4.92 -6.61 -18.39
C THR A 36 4.83 -7.44 -17.12
N VAL A 37 5.06 -6.80 -15.97
CA VAL A 37 4.83 -7.41 -14.66
C VAL A 37 3.34 -7.58 -14.47
N GLN A 38 2.86 -8.83 -14.47
CA GLN A 38 1.46 -9.09 -14.18
C GLN A 38 1.15 -8.68 -12.74
N GLY A 39 2.00 -8.98 -11.76
CA GLY A 39 1.78 -8.55 -10.37
C GLY A 39 0.51 -9.13 -9.73
N ALA A 40 0.15 -8.60 -8.56
CA ALA A 40 -1.03 -9.03 -7.81
C ALA A 40 -2.33 -8.72 -8.59
N ARG A 41 -3.39 -9.50 -8.37
CA ARG A 41 -4.74 -9.15 -8.88
C ARG A 41 -5.46 -8.27 -7.86
N VAL A 42 -6.41 -7.46 -8.29
CA VAL A 42 -7.34 -6.80 -7.36
C VAL A 42 -7.99 -7.86 -6.46
N GLY A 43 -8.07 -7.56 -5.16
CA GLY A 43 -8.51 -8.49 -4.11
C GLY A 43 -7.42 -9.42 -3.55
N THR A 44 -6.22 -9.43 -4.14
CA THR A 44 -5.09 -10.23 -3.63
C THR A 44 -4.52 -9.61 -2.36
N ARG A 45 -4.13 -10.47 -1.41
CA ARG A 45 -3.44 -10.09 -0.18
C ARG A 45 -1.99 -10.57 -0.19
N LEU A 46 -1.05 -9.69 0.15
CA LEU A 46 0.37 -10.02 0.29
C LEU A 46 0.92 -9.60 1.65
N ASP A 47 2.05 -10.20 2.02
CA ASP A 47 2.76 -9.87 3.26
C ASP A 47 3.31 -8.43 3.16
N ALA A 48 2.97 -7.58 4.13
CA ALA A 48 3.29 -6.16 4.04
C ALA A 48 4.81 -5.88 4.05
N HIS A 49 5.61 -6.66 4.79
CA HIS A 49 7.06 -6.45 4.91
C HIS A 49 7.81 -6.66 3.59
N SER A 50 7.29 -7.48 2.69
CA SER A 50 7.96 -7.88 1.45
C SER A 50 7.53 -7.08 0.22
N THR A 51 6.73 -6.02 0.40
CA THR A 51 6.20 -5.22 -0.72
C THR A 51 6.50 -3.73 -0.51
N ALA A 52 6.72 -2.98 -1.59
CA ALA A 52 6.93 -1.54 -1.50
C ALA A 52 5.71 -0.82 -0.89
N VAL A 53 4.49 -1.16 -1.33
CA VAL A 53 3.25 -0.61 -0.77
C VAL A 53 3.10 -0.93 0.72
N GLY A 54 3.46 -2.15 1.13
CA GLY A 54 3.35 -2.56 2.53
C GLY A 54 4.37 -1.84 3.41
N LYS A 55 5.59 -1.62 2.93
CA LYS A 55 6.57 -0.79 3.64
C LYS A 55 6.10 0.66 3.81
N VAL A 56 5.48 1.27 2.80
CA VAL A 56 4.87 2.61 2.93
C VAL A 56 3.83 2.62 4.05
N LEU A 57 2.94 1.63 4.07
CA LEU A 57 1.85 1.55 5.03
C LEU A 57 2.36 1.23 6.45
N LEU A 58 3.32 0.31 6.58
CA LEU A 58 3.94 -0.05 7.86
C LEU A 58 4.79 1.09 8.44
N ALA A 59 5.38 1.95 7.61
CA ALA A 59 6.22 3.06 8.08
C ALA A 59 5.45 4.12 8.87
N GLN A 60 4.12 4.08 8.85
CA GLN A 60 3.23 5.01 9.56
C GLN A 60 2.81 4.49 10.94
N LEU A 61 3.01 3.20 11.20
CA LEU A 61 2.73 2.62 12.50
C LEU A 61 3.60 3.27 13.57
N ASP A 62 3.00 3.52 14.74
CA ASP A 62 3.78 3.93 15.88
C ASP A 62 4.69 2.77 16.37
N LYS A 63 5.57 3.06 17.33
CA LYS A 63 6.51 2.07 17.85
C LYS A 63 5.79 0.85 18.45
N THR A 64 4.65 1.05 19.11
CA THR A 64 3.88 -0.02 19.76
C THR A 64 3.19 -0.90 18.72
N GLU A 65 2.57 -0.31 17.71
CA GLU A 65 1.93 -1.00 16.60
C GLU A 65 2.93 -1.76 15.74
N LEU A 66 4.09 -1.17 15.45
CA LEU A 66 5.16 -1.86 14.74
C LEU A 66 5.68 -3.06 15.54
N GLN A 67 5.87 -2.92 16.85
CA GLN A 67 6.24 -4.07 17.70
C GLN A 67 5.16 -5.16 17.69
N ARG A 68 3.88 -4.78 17.71
CA ARG A 68 2.78 -5.74 17.55
C ARG A 68 2.81 -6.44 16.19
N TYR A 69 3.08 -5.72 15.10
CA TYR A 69 3.24 -6.33 13.78
C TYR A 69 4.38 -7.35 13.74
N LEU A 70 5.55 -6.95 14.24
CA LEU A 70 6.77 -7.78 14.25
C LEU A 70 6.64 -9.03 15.13
N THR A 71 5.81 -8.99 16.16
CA THR A 71 5.57 -10.12 17.08
C THR A 71 4.36 -10.96 16.71
N ALA A 72 3.42 -10.44 15.91
CA ALA A 72 2.20 -11.15 15.54
C ALA A 72 2.47 -12.36 14.63
N ARG A 73 3.41 -12.25 13.68
CA ARG A 73 3.76 -13.32 12.73
C ARG A 73 5.23 -13.25 12.31
N PRO A 74 5.84 -14.39 11.96
CA PRO A 74 7.18 -14.40 11.40
C PRO A 74 7.23 -13.69 10.04
N LEU A 75 8.31 -12.96 9.79
CA LEU A 75 8.62 -12.36 8.48
C LEU A 75 9.00 -13.49 7.51
N ARG A 76 8.04 -13.94 6.71
CA ARG A 76 8.23 -15.05 5.77
C ARG A 76 9.26 -14.66 4.70
N ARG A 77 10.22 -15.56 4.45
CA ARG A 77 11.14 -15.48 3.32
C ARG A 77 10.43 -15.95 2.05
N LEU A 78 10.36 -15.11 1.02
CA LEU A 78 9.78 -15.45 -0.29
C LEU A 78 10.86 -15.63 -1.36
N THR A 79 11.92 -14.82 -1.26
CA THR A 79 13.08 -14.81 -2.13
C THR A 79 14.35 -14.65 -1.28
N PRO A 80 15.56 -14.81 -1.86
CA PRO A 80 16.80 -14.51 -1.16
C PRO A 80 16.89 -13.05 -0.66
N SER A 81 16.24 -12.11 -1.36
CA SER A 81 16.24 -10.68 -1.05
C SER A 81 15.23 -10.27 0.04
N THR A 82 14.25 -11.12 0.39
CA THR A 82 13.21 -10.76 1.34
C THR A 82 13.78 -10.33 2.70
N THR A 83 13.39 -9.15 3.17
CA THR A 83 13.72 -8.68 4.51
C THR A 83 13.07 -9.58 5.57
N THR A 84 13.86 -10.31 6.35
CA THR A 84 13.35 -11.28 7.34
C THR A 84 13.77 -10.96 8.78
N SER A 85 14.60 -9.94 8.97
CA SER A 85 15.00 -9.46 10.30
C SER A 85 14.07 -8.33 10.75
N PRO A 86 13.48 -8.41 11.96
CA PRO A 86 12.69 -7.32 12.53
C PRO A 86 13.45 -5.99 12.60
N HIS A 87 14.74 -6.02 12.93
CA HIS A 87 15.56 -4.82 13.00
C HIS A 87 15.79 -4.22 11.60
N ALA A 88 16.15 -5.07 10.62
CA ALA A 88 16.34 -4.60 9.24
C ALA A 88 15.05 -4.05 8.63
N LEU A 89 13.90 -4.63 8.97
CA LEU A 89 12.61 -4.08 8.56
C LEU A 89 12.38 -2.72 9.21
N ALA A 90 12.58 -2.59 10.52
CA ALA A 90 12.41 -1.31 11.22
C ALA A 90 13.28 -0.20 10.59
N ASP A 91 14.55 -0.49 10.27
CA ASP A 91 15.45 0.45 9.60
C ASP A 91 14.93 0.83 8.20
N ALA A 92 14.47 -0.16 7.41
CA ALA A 92 13.89 0.09 6.10
C ALA A 92 12.61 0.95 6.16
N LEU A 93 11.80 0.79 7.20
CA LEU A 93 10.60 1.59 7.44
C LEU A 93 10.94 3.02 7.85
N GLU A 94 11.98 3.22 8.67
CA GLU A 94 12.49 4.56 8.99
C GLU A 94 12.95 5.29 7.72
N MET A 95 13.75 4.62 6.89
CA MET A 95 14.21 5.17 5.62
C MET A 95 13.03 5.50 4.69
N THR A 96 12.02 4.63 4.66
CA THR A 96 10.78 4.88 3.89
C THR A 96 10.07 6.13 4.39
N ARG A 97 9.98 6.32 5.71
CA ARG A 97 9.34 7.49 6.33
C ARG A 97 10.09 8.78 5.97
N MET A 98 11.42 8.77 6.08
CA MET A 98 12.26 9.92 5.77
C MET A 98 12.25 10.28 4.28
N ALA A 99 12.31 9.27 3.40
CA ALA A 99 12.37 9.48 1.95
C ALA A 99 11.00 9.78 1.32
N GLY A 100 9.90 9.41 1.98
CA GLY A 100 8.55 9.52 1.43
C GLY A 100 8.26 8.53 0.30
N VAL A 101 9.13 7.53 0.11
CA VAL A 101 9.01 6.49 -0.92
C VAL A 101 9.65 5.20 -0.41
N ALA A 102 9.01 4.07 -0.68
CA ALA A 102 9.56 2.75 -0.41
C ALA A 102 10.08 2.08 -1.69
N VAL A 103 11.06 1.21 -1.53
CA VAL A 103 11.58 0.35 -2.60
C VAL A 103 11.53 -1.11 -2.15
N ASP A 104 11.08 -1.95 -3.08
CA ASP A 104 11.16 -3.41 -3.03
C ASP A 104 12.06 -3.86 -4.19
N MET A 105 13.15 -4.56 -3.88
CA MET A 105 14.13 -5.05 -4.84
C MET A 105 14.08 -6.58 -4.95
N GLY A 106 12.90 -7.09 -5.30
CA GLY A 106 12.68 -8.51 -5.56
C GLY A 106 12.38 -9.31 -4.31
N GLU A 107 11.73 -8.72 -3.32
CA GLU A 107 11.44 -9.36 -2.03
C GLU A 107 10.23 -10.27 -2.08
N THR A 108 9.27 -10.02 -2.99
CA THR A 108 8.14 -10.91 -3.25
C THR A 108 8.39 -11.83 -4.45
N VAL A 109 8.93 -11.27 -5.54
CA VAL A 109 9.31 -11.99 -6.77
C VAL A 109 10.64 -11.44 -7.23
N SER A 110 11.67 -12.29 -7.33
CA SER A 110 13.07 -11.88 -7.56
C SER A 110 13.25 -10.99 -8.80
N GLU A 111 12.46 -11.21 -9.84
CA GLU A 111 12.54 -10.52 -11.12
C GLU A 111 11.73 -9.22 -11.16
N VAL A 112 11.09 -8.82 -10.06
CA VAL A 112 10.19 -7.66 -9.99
C VAL A 112 10.67 -6.68 -8.94
N HIS A 113 10.92 -5.44 -9.34
CA HIS A 113 11.22 -4.35 -8.43
C HIS A 113 10.06 -3.35 -8.41
N CYS A 114 9.80 -2.76 -7.25
CA CYS A 114 8.70 -1.81 -7.09
C CYS A 114 9.17 -0.55 -6.36
N VAL A 115 8.57 0.59 -6.72
CA VAL A 115 8.57 1.82 -5.93
C VAL A 115 7.16 2.13 -5.48
N ALA A 116 7.00 2.67 -4.27
CA ALA A 116 5.69 3.05 -3.76
C ALA A 116 5.73 4.35 -2.95
N ALA A 117 4.65 5.12 -2.99
CA ALA A 117 4.50 6.37 -2.23
C ALA A 117 3.15 6.42 -1.49
N PRO A 118 3.09 7.14 -0.35
CA PRO A 118 1.90 7.22 0.49
C PRO A 118 0.82 8.10 -0.13
N VAL A 119 -0.42 7.62 -0.08
CA VAL A 119 -1.64 8.41 -0.31
C VAL A 119 -2.23 8.76 1.05
N ARG A 120 -2.51 10.04 1.27
CA ARG A 120 -2.99 10.56 2.56
C ARG A 120 -4.45 11.01 2.48
N ASP A 121 -5.11 11.00 3.63
CA ASP A 121 -6.39 11.70 3.83
C ASP A 121 -6.16 13.19 4.13
N ASP A 122 -7.27 13.89 4.36
CA ASP A 122 -7.35 15.31 4.74
C ASP A 122 -6.64 15.62 6.07
N MET A 123 -6.60 14.65 6.98
CA MET A 123 -5.89 14.73 8.25
C MET A 123 -4.39 14.40 8.13
N GLY A 124 -3.90 14.08 6.92
CA GLY A 124 -2.51 13.74 6.65
C GLY A 124 -2.13 12.29 7.01
N SER A 125 -3.08 11.46 7.44
CA SER A 125 -2.86 10.04 7.72
C SER A 125 -2.73 9.26 6.42
N VAL A 126 -1.80 8.32 6.34
CA VAL A 126 -1.66 7.47 5.14
C VAL A 126 -2.77 6.42 5.15
N VAL A 127 -3.64 6.49 4.15
CA VAL A 127 -4.80 5.58 4.01
C VAL A 127 -4.59 4.54 2.91
N ALA A 128 -3.67 4.80 1.98
CA ALA A 128 -3.32 3.88 0.90
C ALA A 128 -1.88 4.12 0.43
N ALA A 129 -1.40 3.27 -0.47
CA ALA A 129 -0.14 3.45 -1.18
C ALA A 129 -0.31 3.15 -2.67
N VAL A 130 0.28 3.98 -3.51
CA VAL A 130 0.41 3.71 -4.95
C VAL A 130 1.79 3.18 -5.26
N SER A 131 1.89 2.25 -6.20
CA SER A 131 3.15 1.71 -6.66
C SER A 131 3.27 1.59 -8.18
N ILE A 132 4.51 1.52 -8.63
CA ILE A 132 4.90 1.12 -9.99
C ILE A 132 5.76 -0.15 -9.86
N SER A 133 5.39 -1.20 -10.58
CA SER A 133 6.07 -2.50 -10.61
C SER A 133 6.76 -2.70 -11.95
N VAL A 134 8.06 -2.99 -11.92
CA VAL A 134 8.94 -2.99 -13.09
C VAL A 134 9.77 -4.27 -13.11
N PRO A 135 10.05 -4.87 -14.28
CA PRO A 135 11.04 -5.95 -14.35
C PRO A 135 12.40 -5.46 -13.84
N ALA A 136 13.08 -6.28 -13.03
CA ALA A 136 14.35 -5.93 -12.40
C ALA A 136 15.40 -5.44 -13.43
N THR A 137 15.37 -6.01 -14.64
CA THR A 137 16.26 -5.66 -15.76
C THR A 137 16.13 -4.21 -16.25
N ARG A 138 14.99 -3.55 -16.03
CA ARG A 138 14.73 -2.15 -16.45
C ARG A 138 14.69 -1.16 -15.28
N PHE A 139 14.83 -1.63 -14.04
CA PHE A 139 14.58 -0.80 -12.86
C PHE A 139 15.72 0.17 -12.56
N ALA A 140 16.96 -0.30 -12.52
CA ALA A 140 18.10 0.46 -11.98
C ALA A 140 18.31 1.81 -12.69
N SER A 141 18.28 1.83 -14.03
CA SER A 141 18.44 3.06 -14.83
C SER A 141 17.27 4.03 -14.71
N ARG A 142 16.11 3.57 -14.25
CA ARG A 142 14.86 4.36 -14.16
C ARG A 142 14.44 4.70 -12.74
N ARG A 143 15.11 4.14 -11.72
CA ARG A 143 14.70 4.22 -10.32
C ARG A 143 14.33 5.64 -9.88
N ALA A 144 15.25 6.60 -10.01
CA ALA A 144 15.00 7.96 -9.56
C ALA A 144 13.84 8.65 -10.30
N GLN A 145 13.63 8.32 -11.58
CA GLN A 145 12.49 8.83 -12.35
C GLN A 145 11.18 8.24 -11.83
N LEU A 146 11.15 6.94 -11.57
CA LEU A 146 9.97 6.22 -11.10
C LEU A 146 9.60 6.63 -9.66
N GLU A 147 10.57 6.83 -8.77
CA GLU A 147 10.35 7.36 -7.42
C GLU A 147 9.66 8.73 -7.47
N ARG A 148 10.17 9.66 -8.29
CA ARG A 148 9.51 10.96 -8.48
C ARG A 148 8.10 10.85 -9.06
N ALA A 149 7.92 9.96 -10.03
CA ALA A 149 6.63 9.75 -10.68
C ALA A 149 5.57 9.22 -9.70
N VAL A 150 5.93 8.21 -8.90
CA VAL A 150 4.99 7.61 -7.95
C VAL A 150 4.64 8.57 -6.82
N ILE A 151 5.60 9.37 -6.34
CA ILE A 151 5.33 10.45 -5.36
C ILE A 151 4.36 11.48 -5.95
N ALA A 152 4.60 11.94 -7.18
CA ALA A 152 3.73 12.92 -7.83
C ALA A 152 2.30 12.39 -8.01
N ALA A 153 2.15 11.12 -8.40
CA ALA A 153 0.85 10.47 -8.52
C ALA A 153 0.15 10.34 -7.16
N ALA A 154 0.86 9.89 -6.12
CA ALA A 154 0.29 9.76 -4.78
C ALA A 154 -0.17 11.11 -4.20
N ASN A 155 0.57 12.18 -4.47
CA ASN A 155 0.17 13.56 -4.11
C ASN A 155 -1.07 14.03 -4.88
N LYS A 156 -1.22 13.67 -6.17
CA LYS A 156 -2.44 13.97 -6.92
C LYS A 156 -3.65 13.25 -6.34
N ILE A 157 -3.51 11.96 -5.98
CA ILE A 157 -4.58 11.17 -5.37
C ILE A 157 -4.96 11.75 -4.01
N THR A 158 -3.98 12.09 -3.19
CA THR A 158 -4.18 12.73 -1.87
C THR A 158 -5.05 14.00 -2.00
N ARG A 159 -4.75 14.89 -2.96
CA ARG A 159 -5.58 16.09 -3.20
C ARG A 159 -7.00 15.75 -3.64
N SER A 160 -7.15 14.77 -4.54
CA SER A 160 -8.47 14.34 -5.01
C SER A 160 -9.33 13.72 -3.89
N ILE A 161 -8.71 13.03 -2.93
CA ILE A 161 -9.42 12.50 -1.75
C ILE A 161 -9.90 13.65 -0.86
N ALA A 162 -9.05 14.65 -0.59
CA ALA A 162 -9.43 15.81 0.21
C ALA A 162 -10.60 16.58 -0.44
N GLU A 163 -10.52 16.85 -1.74
CA GLU A 163 -11.60 17.51 -2.50
C GLU A 163 -12.91 16.72 -2.47
N ALA A 164 -12.83 15.38 -2.51
CA ALA A 164 -14.02 14.52 -2.41
C ALA A 164 -14.61 14.49 -0.99
N ALA A 165 -13.78 14.60 0.05
CA ALA A 165 -14.23 14.66 1.44
C ALA A 165 -15.01 15.94 1.74
N ASP A 166 -14.62 17.07 1.14
CA ASP A 166 -15.31 18.35 1.25
C ASP A 166 -16.72 18.34 0.63
N ILE A 167 -17.00 17.40 -0.28
CA ILE A 167 -18.29 17.27 -0.97
C ILE A 167 -19.31 16.46 -0.15
N VAL A 168 -18.88 15.68 0.85
CA VAL A 168 -19.77 14.84 1.68
C VAL A 168 -20.08 15.53 3.02
N PRO A 169 -21.30 16.05 3.24
CA PRO A 169 -21.65 16.69 4.50
C PRO A 169 -21.57 15.71 5.68
N LEU A 170 -21.09 16.22 6.83
CA LEU A 170 -20.85 15.52 8.10
C LEU A 170 -22.04 14.73 8.68
N GLU A 171 -23.25 14.89 8.15
CA GLU A 171 -24.50 14.29 8.68
C GLU A 171 -24.66 12.79 8.38
N SER A 172 -23.84 12.20 7.51
CA SER A 172 -23.92 10.75 7.20
C SER A 172 -23.14 9.84 8.16
N ARG A 173 -22.44 10.39 9.17
CA ARG A 173 -21.63 9.61 10.13
C ARG A 173 -22.40 9.09 11.35
N ASN A 174 -23.66 9.50 11.54
CA ASN A 174 -24.47 9.06 12.67
C ASN A 174 -25.76 8.36 12.21
N HIS A 175 -25.77 7.03 12.29
CA HIS A 175 -27.00 6.27 12.43
C HIS A 175 -26.79 5.08 13.38
N PRO A 176 -27.87 4.60 14.02
CA PRO A 176 -28.06 4.78 15.45
C PRO A 176 -27.88 3.48 16.23
N SER A 177 -27.77 3.67 17.55
CA SER A 177 -27.86 2.65 18.60
C SER A 177 -28.81 1.50 18.28
N LEU A 178 -28.27 0.27 18.33
CA LEU A 178 -29.02 -0.98 18.43
C LEU A 178 -29.95 -0.91 19.67
N GLU A 179 -31.24 -0.79 19.45
CA GLU A 179 -32.23 -1.06 20.50
C GLU A 179 -32.25 -2.56 20.84
N PRO A 180 -32.48 -2.93 22.11
CA PRO A 180 -32.45 -4.31 22.55
C PRO A 180 -33.67 -5.07 22.02
N VAL A 181 -33.40 -6.24 21.42
CA VAL A 181 -34.43 -7.17 20.94
C VAL A 181 -35.33 -7.59 22.11
N GLY A 182 -36.60 -7.26 21.99
CA GLY A 182 -37.65 -7.57 22.98
C GLY A 182 -37.81 -9.06 23.25
N SER A 183 -38.08 -9.35 24.52
CA SER A 183 -38.33 -10.66 25.12
C SER A 183 -39.52 -11.40 24.50
N CYS A 184 -39.32 -12.68 24.19
CA CYS A 184 -40.36 -13.62 23.77
C CYS A 184 -41.22 -14.06 24.98
N PRO A 185 -42.57 -14.07 24.91
CA PRO A 185 -43.41 -14.52 26.03
C PRO A 185 -43.52 -16.05 26.07
N ARG A 186 -43.47 -16.60 27.31
CA ARG A 186 -43.75 -18.01 27.60
C ARG A 186 -45.23 -18.31 27.34
N ALA A 187 -45.50 -19.38 26.60
CA ALA A 187 -46.80 -20.05 26.62
C ALA A 187 -46.68 -21.35 27.44
N SER A 188 -47.64 -21.46 28.35
CA SER A 188 -47.96 -22.52 29.31
C SER A 188 -48.18 -23.91 28.71
#